data_AF-A0A661UIL0-F1
#
_entry.id   AF-A0A661UIL0-F1
#
_cell.length_a   1.000
_cell.length_b   1.000
_cell.length_c   1.000
_cell.angle_alpha   90.00
_cell.angle_beta   90.00
_cell.angle_gamma   90.00
#
_symmetry.space_group_name_H-M   'P 1'
#
loop_
_entity.id
_entity.type
_entity.pdbx_description
1 polymer ?
#
loop_
_entity_poly.entity_id
_entity_poly.type
_entity_poly.pdbx_seq_one_letter_code
_entity_poly.pdbx_strand_id
1 'polypeptide(L)'
;MGYFFVIIISQNALNEDIRRNYELFHRSQPVSIWLRSFSKFFIGIGGVWPILATIIAFNLIIVNVLLAIYGRCDVGLALIAAIQSFVKFMIVSLLLGSMAFFSSSIFKDRAVLKSLAVLSALHLLFLIVNVWFGWKLVPPIQYLAKLLRFDSMEPFHIQDVGFDVYNYIKMKWYQILLNWKILLQIGVSALLFVSGTLIYKHKEVK
;
A
#
# COMPACT_ATOMS: atom_id res chain seq x y z
N MET A 1 -10.98 -0.49 -5.45
CA MET A 1 -10.93 0.90 -5.98
C MET A 1 -9.90 1.77 -5.24
N GLY A 2 -9.86 1.81 -3.90
CA GLY A 2 -8.93 2.67 -3.15
C GLY A 2 -7.43 2.49 -3.44
N TYR A 3 -6.95 1.25 -3.63
CA TYR A 3 -5.54 0.99 -3.95
C TYR A 3 -5.08 1.57 -5.30
N PHE A 4 -5.99 1.66 -6.28
CA PHE A 4 -5.70 2.23 -7.59
C PHE A 4 -5.45 3.74 -7.49
N PHE A 5 -6.23 4.44 -6.66
CA PHE A 5 -6.01 5.85 -6.37
C PHE A 5 -4.65 6.11 -5.72
N VAL A 6 -4.24 5.27 -4.76
CA VAL A 6 -2.91 5.38 -4.13
C VAL A 6 -1.81 5.31 -5.17
N ILE A 7 -1.90 4.36 -6.11
CA ILE A 7 -0.90 4.18 -7.18
C ILE A 7 -0.87 5.41 -8.10
N ILE A 8 -2.02 5.92 -8.55
CA ILE A 8 -2.09 7.07 -9.46
C ILE A 8 -1.55 8.34 -8.80
N ILE A 9 -1.98 8.64 -7.57
CA ILE A 9 -1.56 9.86 -6.87
C ILE A 9 -0.06 9.76 -6.56
N SER A 10 0.41 8.60 -6.07
CA SER A 10 1.82 8.38 -5.75
C SER A 10 2.73 8.45 -6.98
N GLN A 11 2.28 8.02 -8.18
CA GLN A 11 3.09 8.16 -9.40
C GLN A 11 3.25 9.63 -9.82
N ASN A 12 2.21 10.44 -9.57
CA ASN A 12 2.17 11.83 -10.00
C ASN A 12 2.95 12.72 -9.02
N ALA A 13 3.01 12.36 -7.73
CA ALA A 13 3.63 13.17 -6.69
C ALA A 13 5.06 13.63 -6.99
N LEU A 14 5.90 12.80 -7.62
CA LEU A 14 7.27 13.18 -8.00
C LEU A 14 7.36 13.89 -9.36
N ASN A 15 6.53 13.50 -10.33
CA ASN A 15 6.65 13.92 -11.72
C ASN A 15 5.76 15.12 -12.08
N GLU A 16 4.80 15.50 -11.22
CA GLU A 16 3.89 16.62 -11.49
C GLU A 16 4.61 17.97 -11.56
N ASP A 17 5.55 18.24 -10.66
CA ASP A 17 6.35 19.47 -10.69
C ASP A 17 7.24 19.56 -11.93
N ILE A 18 7.71 18.41 -12.43
CA ILE A 18 8.50 18.32 -13.66
C ILE A 18 7.61 18.68 -14.84
N ARG A 19 6.41 18.10 -14.90
CA ARG A 19 5.43 18.35 -15.98
C ARG A 19 4.95 19.80 -16.03
N ARG A 20 4.89 20.47 -14.87
CA ARG A 20 4.45 21.86 -14.75
C ARG A 20 5.61 22.87 -14.73
N ASN A 21 6.86 22.43 -14.92
CA ASN A 21 8.06 23.27 -14.89
C ASN A 21 8.30 24.05 -13.59
N TYR A 22 7.73 23.60 -12.46
CA TYR A 22 7.93 24.23 -11.14
C TYR A 22 9.05 23.56 -10.33
N GLU A 23 9.62 22.45 -10.80
CA GLU A 23 10.65 21.71 -10.07
C GLU A 23 11.89 22.58 -9.74
N LEU A 24 12.29 23.46 -10.67
CA LEU A 24 13.47 24.31 -10.51
C LEU A 24 13.27 25.34 -9.38
N PHE A 25 12.08 25.94 -9.30
CA PHE A 25 11.71 26.84 -8.21
C PHE A 25 11.69 26.13 -6.87
N HIS A 26 11.13 24.92 -6.82
CA HIS A 26 11.19 24.16 -5.57
C HIS A 26 12.66 23.87 -5.23
N ARG A 27 13.49 23.36 -6.14
CA ARG A 27 14.89 22.97 -5.83
C ARG A 27 15.80 24.13 -5.42
N SER A 28 15.49 25.38 -5.77
CA SER A 28 16.22 26.54 -5.28
C SER A 28 15.89 26.96 -3.85
N GLN A 29 14.78 26.45 -3.28
CA GLN A 29 14.45 26.71 -1.87
C GLN A 29 15.43 26.00 -0.93
N PRO A 30 15.83 26.60 0.21
CA PRO A 30 16.77 26.04 1.18
C PRO A 30 16.11 24.95 2.06
N VAL A 31 15.39 24.02 1.42
CA VAL A 31 14.70 22.90 2.05
C VAL A 31 15.42 21.62 1.66
N SER A 32 15.67 20.75 2.64
CA SER A 32 16.32 19.46 2.38
C SER A 32 15.50 18.61 1.41
N ILE A 33 16.19 17.94 0.48
CA ILE A 33 15.56 17.04 -0.50
C ILE A 33 14.76 15.94 0.21
N TRP A 34 15.26 15.46 1.34
CA TRP A 34 14.58 14.47 2.18
C TRP A 34 13.21 14.95 2.65
N LEU A 35 13.11 16.17 3.19
CA LEU A 35 11.85 16.71 3.69
C LEU A 35 10.85 16.90 2.54
N ARG A 36 11.33 17.33 1.37
CA ARG A 36 10.49 17.47 0.17
C ARG A 36 9.98 16.12 -0.33
N SER A 37 10.88 15.15 -0.49
CA SER A 37 10.51 13.80 -0.94
C SER A 37 9.56 13.14 0.04
N PHE A 38 9.77 13.33 1.35
CA PHE A 38 8.87 12.85 2.39
C PHE A 38 7.49 13.51 2.29
N SER A 39 7.42 14.83 2.12
CA SER A 39 6.14 15.54 1.94
C SER A 39 5.37 15.02 0.72
N LYS A 40 6.04 14.89 -0.43
CA LYS A 40 5.44 14.32 -1.66
C LYS A 40 4.98 12.88 -1.46
N PHE A 41 5.79 12.06 -0.80
CA PHE A 41 5.47 10.68 -0.48
C PHE A 41 4.25 10.58 0.46
N PHE A 42 4.22 11.39 1.52
CA PHE A 42 3.14 11.42 2.49
C PHE A 42 1.83 11.90 1.85
N ILE A 43 1.86 12.93 1.00
CA ILE A 43 0.68 13.37 0.26
C ILE A 43 0.22 12.28 -0.71
N GLY A 44 1.16 11.62 -1.41
CA GLY A 44 0.86 10.57 -2.38
C GLY A 44 0.17 9.34 -1.79
N ILE A 45 0.55 8.96 -0.57
CA ILE A 45 0.02 7.77 0.13
C ILE A 45 -1.07 8.16 1.11
N GLY A 46 -0.74 9.08 2.02
CA GLY A 46 -1.58 9.53 3.12
C GLY A 46 -2.78 10.36 2.69
N GLY A 47 -2.74 11.01 1.51
CA GLY A 47 -3.88 11.78 1.00
C GLY A 47 -5.15 10.95 0.80
N VAL A 48 -5.03 9.63 0.63
CA VAL A 48 -6.18 8.71 0.47
C VAL A 48 -6.77 8.28 1.83
N TRP A 49 -6.00 8.37 2.92
CA TRP A 49 -6.42 7.86 4.22
C TRP A 49 -7.62 8.61 4.82
N PRO A 50 -7.71 9.96 4.79
CA PRO A 50 -8.89 10.68 5.27
C PRO A 50 -10.16 10.29 4.51
N ILE A 51 -10.08 10.13 3.19
CA ILE A 51 -11.21 9.73 2.35
C ILE A 51 -11.72 8.35 2.77
N LEU A 52 -10.79 7.40 2.97
CA LEU A 52 -11.16 6.06 3.42
C LEU A 52 -11.74 6.09 4.84
N ALA A 53 -11.19 6.89 5.75
CA ALA A 53 -11.71 7.02 7.11
C ALA A 53 -13.17 7.50 7.10
N THR A 54 -13.51 8.48 6.26
CA THR A 54 -14.89 8.95 6.08
C THR A 54 -15.80 7.85 5.54
N ILE A 55 -15.36 7.09 4.53
CA ILE A 55 -16.13 5.97 3.98
C ILE A 55 -16.38 4.89 5.04
N ILE A 56 -15.36 4.55 5.82
CA ILE A 56 -15.48 3.57 6.91
C ILE A 56 -16.42 4.06 8.00
N ALA A 57 -16.34 5.33 8.41
CA ALA A 57 -17.24 5.91 9.40
C ALA A 57 -18.70 5.88 8.92
N PHE A 58 -18.95 6.25 7.66
CA PHE A 58 -20.29 6.18 7.07
C PHE A 58 -20.82 4.74 7.02
N ASN A 59 -19.99 3.79 6.58
CA ASN A 59 -20.36 2.37 6.55
C ASN A 59 -20.64 1.82 7.95
N LEU A 60 -19.85 2.23 8.95
CA LEU A 60 -20.06 1.82 10.34
C LEU A 60 -21.44 2.29 10.83
N ILE A 61 -21.84 3.52 10.52
CA ILE A 61 -23.17 4.04 10.88
C ILE A 61 -24.27 3.22 10.21
N ILE A 62 -24.20 3.04 8.88
CA ILE A 62 -25.23 2.31 8.12
C ILE A 62 -25.37 0.87 8.63
N VAL A 63 -24.25 0.15 8.78
CA VAL A 63 -24.28 -1.26 9.18
C VAL A 63 -24.84 -1.39 10.60
N ASN A 64 -24.45 -0.52 11.53
CA ASN A 64 -25.00 -0.56 12.89
C ASN A 64 -26.50 -0.21 12.94
N VAL A 65 -26.96 0.75 12.12
CA VAL A 65 -28.40 1.07 12.02
C VAL A 65 -29.18 -0.14 11.49
N LEU A 66 -28.71 -0.77 10.41
CA LEU A 66 -29.34 -1.97 9.86
C LEU A 66 -29.38 -3.11 10.90
N LEU A 67 -28.26 -3.36 11.56
CA LEU A 67 -28.14 -4.38 12.60
C LEU A 67 -29.01 -4.11 13.82
N ALA A 68 -29.20 -2.85 14.20
CA ALA A 68 -30.12 -2.44 15.26
C ALA A 68 -31.58 -2.74 14.91
N ILE A 69 -32.00 -2.59 13.64
CA ILE A 69 -33.35 -2.96 13.18
C ILE A 69 -33.62 -4.47 13.37
N TYR A 70 -32.59 -5.31 13.21
CA TYR A 70 -32.68 -6.76 13.43
C TYR A 70 -32.38 -7.19 14.89
N GLY A 71 -32.29 -6.24 15.82
CA GLY A 71 -32.09 -6.53 17.26
C GLY A 71 -30.69 -7.04 17.62
N ARG A 72 -29.68 -6.86 16.75
CA ARG A 72 -28.31 -7.34 16.96
C ARG A 72 -27.28 -6.23 16.76
N CYS A 73 -27.20 -5.27 17.69
CA CYS A 73 -26.23 -4.18 17.59
C CYS A 73 -25.06 -4.38 18.56
N ASP A 74 -23.84 -4.54 18.03
CA ASP A 74 -22.60 -4.44 18.81
C ASP A 74 -21.65 -3.43 18.16
N VAL A 75 -21.81 -2.17 18.58
CA VAL A 75 -21.01 -1.04 18.09
C VAL A 75 -19.53 -1.22 18.42
N GLY A 76 -19.21 -1.86 19.55
CA GLY A 76 -17.83 -2.06 20.00
C GLY A 76 -17.08 -2.99 19.05
N LEU A 77 -17.68 -4.14 18.73
CA LEU A 77 -17.09 -5.09 17.77
C LEU A 77 -17.00 -4.48 16.36
N ALA A 78 -18.03 -3.75 15.92
CA ALA A 78 -18.02 -3.07 14.63
C ALA A 78 -16.89 -2.03 14.53
N LEU A 79 -16.65 -1.25 15.59
CA LEU A 79 -15.58 -0.27 15.65
C LEU A 79 -14.20 -0.93 15.58
N ILE A 80 -13.99 -2.00 16.34
CA ILE A 80 -12.70 -2.71 16.33
C ILE A 80 -12.43 -3.31 14.95
N ALA A 81 -13.42 -3.94 14.32
CA ALA A 81 -13.29 -4.49 12.96
C ALA A 81 -13.01 -3.41 11.90
N ALA A 82 -13.62 -2.23 12.05
CA ALA A 82 -13.38 -1.08 11.19
C ALA A 82 -11.93 -0.57 11.31
N ILE A 83 -11.43 -0.42 12.53
CA ILE A 83 -10.03 0.00 12.78
C ILE A 83 -9.06 -1.04 12.21
N GLN A 84 -9.30 -2.33 12.43
CA GLN A 84 -8.46 -3.40 11.87
C GLN A 84 -8.39 -3.33 10.34
N SER A 85 -9.53 -3.09 9.68
CA SER A 85 -9.61 -2.96 8.23
C SER A 85 -8.87 -1.71 7.73
N PHE A 86 -8.98 -0.60 8.46
CA PHE A 86 -8.25 0.63 8.16
C PHE A 86 -6.73 0.45 8.28
N VAL A 87 -6.25 -0.18 9.35
CA VAL A 87 -4.81 -0.45 9.54
C VAL A 87 -4.26 -1.36 8.44
N LYS A 88 -4.99 -2.43 8.07
CA LYS A 88 -4.60 -3.30 6.95
C LYS A 88 -4.47 -2.51 5.65
N PHE A 89 -5.42 -1.63 5.37
CA PHE A 89 -5.36 -0.77 4.20
C PHE A 89 -4.14 0.16 4.24
N MET A 90 -3.84 0.78 5.38
CA MET A 90 -2.66 1.64 5.52
C MET A 90 -1.37 0.89 5.18
N ILE A 91 -1.20 -0.33 5.70
CA ILE A 91 -0.01 -1.16 5.41
C ILE A 91 0.11 -1.46 3.90
N VAL A 92 -0.98 -1.89 3.26
CA VAL A 92 -0.96 -2.18 1.80
C VAL A 92 -0.71 -0.93 0.98
N SER A 93 -1.37 0.18 1.33
CA SER A 93 -1.20 1.45 0.63
C SER A 93 0.22 2.01 0.78
N LEU A 94 0.86 1.79 1.93
CA LEU A 94 2.27 2.13 2.14
C LEU A 94 3.18 1.35 1.18
N LEU A 95 2.96 0.04 1.02
CA LEU A 95 3.74 -0.78 0.09
C LEU A 95 3.54 -0.35 -1.37
N LEU A 96 2.29 -0.30 -1.82
CA LEU A 96 1.95 0.06 -3.20
C LEU A 96 2.39 1.49 -3.55
N GLY A 97 2.16 2.42 -2.62
CA GLY A 97 2.58 3.80 -2.76
C GLY A 97 4.10 3.94 -2.82
N SER A 98 4.83 3.18 -2.01
CA SER A 98 6.31 3.17 -2.07
C SER A 98 6.84 2.59 -3.37
N MET A 99 6.21 1.55 -3.92
CA MET A 99 6.56 1.02 -5.24
C MET A 99 6.29 2.05 -6.35
N ALA A 100 5.15 2.74 -6.30
CA ALA A 100 4.80 3.79 -7.26
C ALA A 100 5.74 5.01 -7.16
N PHE A 101 6.11 5.41 -5.95
CA PHE A 101 7.08 6.47 -5.68
C PHE A 101 8.48 6.10 -6.20
N PHE A 102 8.94 4.89 -5.92
CA PHE A 102 10.20 4.38 -6.47
C PHE A 102 10.17 4.36 -8.01
N SER A 103 9.09 3.86 -8.60
CA SER A 103 8.94 3.81 -10.06
C SER A 103 8.96 5.21 -10.70
N SER A 104 8.33 6.20 -10.09
CA SER A 104 8.31 7.58 -10.59
C SER A 104 9.66 8.29 -10.42
N SER A 105 10.48 7.88 -9.46
CA SER A 105 11.86 8.36 -9.37
C SER A 105 12.69 7.95 -10.59
N ILE A 106 12.54 6.69 -11.06
CA ILE A 106 13.24 6.13 -12.22
C ILE A 106 12.67 6.69 -13.53
N PHE A 107 11.36 6.61 -13.72
CA PHE A 107 10.70 6.94 -14.97
C PHE A 107 9.98 8.29 -14.89
N LYS A 108 10.33 9.23 -15.79
CA LYS A 108 9.66 10.55 -15.88
C LYS A 108 8.19 10.44 -16.30
N ASP A 109 7.88 9.54 -17.23
CA ASP A 109 6.53 9.36 -17.77
C ASP A 109 6.07 7.91 -17.78
N ARG A 110 4.75 7.74 -17.56
CA ARG A 110 4.06 6.45 -17.49
C ARG A 110 4.79 5.46 -16.58
N ALA A 111 5.24 5.95 -15.42
CA ALA A 111 6.16 5.24 -14.54
C ALA A 111 5.64 3.87 -14.10
N VAL A 112 4.34 3.77 -13.79
CA VAL A 112 3.71 2.49 -13.42
C VAL A 112 3.73 1.49 -14.57
N LEU A 113 3.36 1.91 -15.79
CA LEU A 113 3.37 1.03 -16.96
C LEU A 113 4.77 0.56 -17.32
N LYS A 114 5.76 1.47 -17.26
CA LYS A 114 7.17 1.11 -17.51
C LYS A 114 7.72 0.18 -16.43
N SER A 115 7.39 0.42 -15.16
CA SER A 115 7.76 -0.49 -14.08
C SER A 115 7.13 -1.86 -14.23
N LEU A 116 5.86 -1.94 -14.66
CA LEU A 116 5.20 -3.22 -14.94
C LEU A 116 5.89 -3.96 -16.08
N ALA A 117 6.26 -3.27 -17.15
CA ALA A 117 7.01 -3.87 -18.26
C ALA A 117 8.36 -4.44 -17.81
N VAL A 118 9.12 -3.69 -17.00
CA VAL A 118 10.39 -4.17 -16.42
C VAL A 118 10.19 -5.36 -15.50
N LEU A 119 9.16 -5.33 -14.64
CA LEU A 119 8.83 -6.47 -13.77
C LEU A 119 8.45 -7.71 -14.56
N SER A 120 7.71 -7.56 -15.66
CA SER A 120 7.35 -8.66 -16.58
C SER A 120 8.59 -9.24 -17.27
N ALA A 121 9.50 -8.39 -17.74
CA ALA A 121 10.76 -8.84 -18.35
C ALA A 121 11.64 -9.62 -17.34
N LEU A 122 11.77 -9.11 -16.11
CA LEU A 122 12.45 -9.79 -15.01
C LEU A 122 11.80 -11.14 -14.68
N HIS A 123 10.47 -11.20 -14.67
CA HIS A 123 9.73 -12.42 -14.42
C HIS A 123 10.04 -13.50 -15.48
N LEU A 124 10.04 -13.13 -16.75
CA LEU A 124 10.41 -14.04 -17.84
C LEU A 124 11.85 -14.52 -17.71
N LEU A 125 12.79 -13.63 -17.34
CA LEU A 125 14.19 -14.01 -17.11
C LEU A 125 14.31 -15.07 -16.01
N PHE A 126 13.59 -14.91 -14.90
CA PHE A 126 13.58 -15.90 -13.81
C PHE A 126 13.02 -17.24 -14.26
N LEU A 127 11.97 -17.25 -15.09
CA LEU A 127 11.42 -18.49 -15.65
C LEU A 127 12.46 -19.19 -16.54
N ILE A 128 13.16 -18.46 -17.40
CA ILE A 128 14.22 -19.01 -18.25
C ILE A 128 15.34 -19.59 -17.39
N VAL A 129 15.84 -18.85 -16.40
CA VAL A 129 16.91 -19.32 -15.51
C VAL A 129 16.49 -20.57 -14.75
N ASN A 130 15.26 -20.61 -14.23
CA ASN A 130 14.75 -21.78 -13.51
C ASN A 130 14.65 -23.02 -14.41
N VAL A 131 14.26 -22.85 -15.69
CA VAL A 131 14.20 -23.95 -16.67
C VAL A 131 15.59 -24.42 -17.06
N TRP A 132 16.52 -23.51 -17.32
CA TRP A 132 17.85 -23.84 -17.85
C TRP A 132 18.82 -24.33 -16.79
N PHE A 133 18.81 -23.74 -15.60
CA PHE A 133 19.74 -24.06 -14.51
C PHE A 133 19.10 -24.91 -13.41
N GLY A 134 17.81 -25.23 -13.52
CA GLY A 134 17.07 -25.95 -12.49
C GLY A 134 16.94 -25.18 -11.17
N TRP A 135 17.25 -23.88 -11.16
CA TRP A 135 17.11 -23.05 -9.97
C TRP A 135 15.64 -22.92 -9.60
N LYS A 136 15.33 -22.89 -8.29
CA LYS A 136 13.96 -22.75 -7.78
C LYS A 136 13.72 -21.32 -7.30
N LEU A 137 14.06 -20.32 -8.12
CA LEU A 137 13.87 -18.93 -7.76
C LEU A 137 12.38 -18.57 -7.82
N VAL A 138 11.87 -17.93 -6.77
CA VAL A 138 10.48 -17.44 -6.76
C VAL A 138 10.37 -16.22 -7.69
N PRO A 139 9.49 -16.25 -8.70
CA PRO A 139 9.38 -15.14 -9.64
C PRO A 139 8.88 -13.84 -8.97
N PRO A 140 9.40 -12.65 -9.36
CA PRO A 140 9.08 -11.38 -8.70
C PRO A 140 7.58 -11.04 -8.63
N ILE A 141 6.84 -11.26 -9.72
CA ILE A 141 5.39 -11.00 -9.78
C ILE A 141 4.62 -11.91 -8.80
N GLN A 142 5.00 -13.19 -8.71
CA GLN A 142 4.35 -14.10 -7.77
C GLN A 142 4.63 -13.70 -6.32
N TYR A 143 5.84 -13.23 -6.03
CA TYR A 143 6.20 -12.73 -4.71
C TYR A 143 5.41 -11.46 -4.35
N LEU A 144 5.30 -10.50 -5.27
CA LEU A 144 4.47 -9.30 -5.10
C LEU A 144 2.99 -9.65 -4.91
N ALA A 145 2.45 -10.59 -5.69
CA ALA A 145 1.08 -11.06 -5.52
C ALA A 145 0.86 -11.70 -4.15
N LYS A 146 1.82 -12.50 -3.65
CA LYS A 146 1.78 -13.07 -2.29
C LYS A 146 1.87 -11.99 -1.22
N LEU A 147 2.67 -10.94 -1.40
CA LEU A 147 2.75 -9.82 -0.48
C LEU A 147 1.44 -9.03 -0.42
N LEU A 148 0.78 -8.82 -1.56
CA LEU A 148 -0.49 -8.08 -1.66
C LEU A 148 -1.71 -8.91 -1.25
N ARG A 149 -1.61 -10.24 -1.31
CA ARG A 149 -2.63 -11.14 -0.75
C ARG A 149 -2.63 -11.03 0.77
N PHE A 150 -3.63 -10.33 1.28
CA PHE A 150 -4.13 -10.58 2.62
C PHE A 150 -5.18 -11.67 2.48
N ASP A 151 -5.08 -12.72 3.28
CA ASP A 151 -6.12 -13.74 3.32
C ASP A 151 -7.46 -13.03 3.55
N SER A 152 -8.31 -13.08 2.53
CA SER A 152 -9.67 -12.59 2.62
C SER A 152 -10.30 -13.26 3.83
N MET A 153 -11.10 -12.52 4.59
CA MET A 153 -11.94 -13.10 5.63
C MET A 153 -12.66 -14.30 4.98
N GLU A 154 -12.32 -15.51 5.41
CA GLU A 154 -13.13 -16.66 5.04
C GLU A 154 -14.57 -16.34 5.46
N PRO A 155 -15.57 -16.57 4.59
CA PRO A 155 -16.95 -16.33 4.95
C PRO A 155 -17.24 -17.09 6.24
N PHE A 156 -17.69 -16.36 7.26
CA PHE A 156 -18.06 -16.94 8.54
C PHE A 156 -19.12 -18.03 8.30
N HIS A 157 -18.76 -19.28 8.53
CA HIS A 157 -19.74 -20.36 8.65
C HIS A 157 -20.38 -20.24 10.03
N ILE A 158 -21.64 -19.81 10.07
CA ILE A 158 -22.43 -19.51 11.28
C ILE A 158 -22.84 -20.80 12.02
N GLN A 159 -22.03 -21.85 12.02
CA GLN A 159 -22.41 -23.16 12.57
C GLN A 159 -21.81 -23.49 13.94
N ASP A 160 -20.82 -22.75 14.44
CA ASP A 160 -20.24 -23.05 15.76
C ASP A 160 -20.84 -22.18 16.86
N VAL A 161 -21.83 -22.76 17.53
CA VAL A 161 -22.41 -22.31 18.80
C VAL A 161 -21.31 -22.28 19.85
N GLY A 162 -20.73 -21.10 20.11
CA GLY A 162 -19.66 -20.91 21.09
C GLY A 162 -18.48 -20.05 20.60
N PHE A 163 -18.57 -19.44 19.42
CA PHE A 163 -17.49 -18.63 18.88
C PHE A 163 -17.33 -17.30 19.65
N ASP A 164 -16.27 -17.21 20.46
CA ASP A 164 -15.90 -15.97 21.14
C ASP A 164 -15.29 -14.99 20.12
N VAL A 165 -16.16 -14.20 19.48
CA VAL A 165 -15.82 -13.17 18.49
C VAL A 165 -14.71 -12.25 19.00
N TYR A 166 -14.66 -12.02 20.31
CA TYR A 166 -13.62 -11.24 20.96
C TYR A 166 -12.23 -11.89 20.83
N ASN A 167 -12.11 -13.20 21.08
CA ASN A 167 -10.85 -13.93 20.91
C ASN A 167 -10.39 -13.97 19.45
N TYR A 168 -11.33 -14.08 18.51
CA TYR A 168 -11.01 -13.99 17.08
C TYR A 168 -10.43 -12.61 16.71
N ILE A 169 -11.08 -11.53 17.16
CA ILE A 169 -10.61 -10.16 16.93
C ILE A 169 -9.22 -9.93 17.56
N LYS A 170 -9.00 -10.43 18.78
CA LYS A 170 -7.72 -10.32 19.49
C LYS A 170 -6.60 -11.07 18.75
N MET A 171 -6.85 -12.29 18.29
CA MET A 171 -5.89 -13.06 17.49
C MET A 171 -5.54 -12.33 16.18
N LYS A 172 -6.51 -11.66 15.56
CA LYS A 172 -6.28 -10.88 14.33
C LYS A 172 -5.41 -9.65 14.57
N TRP A 173 -5.50 -8.98 15.71
CA TRP A 173 -4.61 -7.87 16.06
C TRP A 173 -3.14 -8.30 16.11
N TYR A 174 -2.86 -9.44 16.75
CA TYR A 174 -1.51 -10.01 16.79
C TYR A 174 -0.99 -10.32 15.37
N GLN A 175 -1.84 -10.91 14.52
CA GLN A 175 -1.51 -11.19 13.11
C GLN A 175 -1.32 -9.93 12.25
N ILE A 176 -1.89 -8.78 12.64
CA ILE A 176 -1.76 -7.52 11.90
C ILE A 176 -0.54 -6.71 12.39
N LEU A 177 -0.23 -6.73 13.68
CA LEU A 177 0.84 -5.89 14.24
C LEU A 177 2.18 -6.61 14.35
N LEU A 178 2.18 -7.92 14.66
CA LEU A 178 3.38 -8.68 14.99
C LEU A 178 3.71 -9.78 13.98
N ASN A 179 3.11 -9.73 12.79
CA ASN A 179 3.43 -10.66 11.72
C ASN A 179 4.70 -10.22 10.99
N TRP A 180 5.65 -11.15 10.87
CA TRP A 180 6.90 -10.95 10.14
C TRP A 180 6.69 -10.43 8.71
N LYS A 181 5.62 -10.88 8.04
CA LYS A 181 5.24 -10.39 6.71
C LYS A 181 4.99 -8.88 6.70
N ILE A 182 4.36 -8.33 7.73
CA ILE A 182 4.02 -6.91 7.82
C ILE A 182 5.27 -6.09 8.15
N LEU A 183 6.12 -6.60 9.04
CA LEU A 183 7.44 -6.01 9.28
C LEU A 183 8.28 -5.93 8.00
N LEU A 184 8.30 -7.01 7.21
CA LEU A 184 8.96 -7.01 5.90
C LEU A 184 8.33 -6.01 4.92
N GLN A 185 7.00 -5.89 4.88
CA GLN A 185 6.33 -4.89 4.04
C GLN A 185 6.73 -3.47 4.41
N ILE A 186 6.73 -3.13 5.70
CA ILE A 186 7.15 -1.81 6.19
C ILE A 186 8.63 -1.58 5.88
N GLY A 187 9.49 -2.57 6.10
CA GLY A 187 10.91 -2.48 5.79
C GLY A 187 11.18 -2.26 4.30
N VAL A 188 10.51 -3.01 3.43
CA VAL A 188 10.59 -2.84 1.97
C VAL A 188 10.08 -1.46 1.54
N SER A 189 8.97 -0.99 2.10
CA SER A 189 8.46 0.37 1.86
C SER A 189 9.49 1.45 2.21
N ALA A 190 10.13 1.33 3.38
CA ALA A 190 11.16 2.26 3.81
C ALA A 190 12.38 2.25 2.87
N LEU A 191 12.84 1.06 2.47
CA LEU A 191 13.95 0.91 1.52
C LEU A 191 13.62 1.51 0.15
N LEU A 192 12.40 1.31 -0.35
CA LEU A 192 11.94 1.87 -1.63
C LEU A 192 11.84 3.41 -1.57
N PHE A 193 11.37 3.96 -0.45
CA PHE A 193 11.35 5.41 -0.23
C PHE A 193 12.76 6.01 -0.21
N VAL A 194 13.68 5.40 0.55
CA VAL A 194 15.09 5.83 0.64
C VAL A 194 15.75 5.76 -0.73
N SER A 195 15.62 4.63 -1.43
CA SER A 195 16.19 4.42 -2.75
C SER A 195 15.62 5.42 -3.77
N GLY A 196 14.30 5.61 -3.77
CA GLY A 196 13.65 6.58 -4.65
C GLY A 196 14.08 8.02 -4.38
N THR A 197 14.30 8.38 -3.11
CA THR A 197 14.80 9.70 -2.73
C THR A 197 16.25 9.93 -3.15
N LEU A 198 17.11 8.91 -3.03
CA LEU A 198 18.50 8.97 -3.50
C LEU A 198 18.59 9.13 -5.02
N ILE A 199 17.75 8.41 -5.77
CA ILE A 199 17.64 8.56 -7.24
C ILE A 199 17.13 9.97 -7.57
N TYR A 200 16.10 10.44 -6.88
CA TYR A 200 15.52 11.76 -7.09
C TYR A 200 16.54 12.89 -6.87
N LYS A 201 17.40 12.78 -5.83
CA LYS A 201 18.46 13.75 -5.52
C LYS A 201 19.43 13.97 -6.68
N HIS A 202 19.82 12.92 -7.40
CA HIS A 202 20.81 12.98 -8.47
C HIS A 202 20.21 13.20 -9.86
N LYS A 203 18.88 13.20 -9.97
CA LYS A 203 18.19 13.38 -11.24
C LYS A 203 18.33 14.83 -11.70
N GLU A 204 18.90 15.02 -12.88
CA GLU A 204 19.02 16.34 -13.52
C GLU A 204 17.63 16.95 -13.78
N VAL A 205 17.45 18.21 -13.37
CA VAL A 205 16.32 19.04 -13.78
C VAL A 205 16.69 19.57 -15.17
N LYS A 206 15.88 19.22 -16.16
CA LYS A 206 16.00 19.75 -17.53
C LYS A 206 14.87 20.73 -17.77
#